data_AF-A0A1F5HPM3-F1
#
_entry.id   AF-A0A1F5HPM3-F1
#
_cell.length_a   1.000
_cell.length_b   1.000
_cell.length_c   1.000
_cell.angle_alpha   90.00
_cell.angle_beta   90.00
_cell.angle_gamma   90.00
#
_symmetry.space_group_name_H-M   'P 1'
#
loop_
_entity.id
_entity.type
_entity.pdbx_description
1 polymer ?
#
loop_
_entity_poly.entity_id
_entity_poly.type
_entity_poly.pdbx_seq_one_letter_code
_entity_poly.pdbx_strand_id
1 'polypeptide(L)'
;MESSKRNIYIIAAISFLLLAVAIYFLFIFQKKPKQLKAQESSGEVEELSQIDLTMRPYVTLTPTSDGAEIIISIETMADFDRIEYELTYLADNPTETGQKIQRGATGTDINTKDQKYKKSILLGTASRGVRSPDKGITDGKLTMHLFKGETEFQSETFWDLVKIGTRTSTLEDRAGNIKIEAGVFNKEYWVILADTIGLPASFTFDSKKVQLPVIGVFSVAPEFTTNSEVSIKVTSSDDPQIYAYSHTESKWQKLDSTFNSSLKSVSAEIKSFATFAAVSQ
;
A
#
# COMPACT_ATOMS: atom_id res chain seq x y z
N MET A 1 10.47 84.62 -3.12
CA MET A 1 10.63 83.47 -2.20
C MET A 1 12.13 83.28 -2.01
N GLU A 2 12.64 83.38 -0.78
CA GLU A 2 14.08 83.23 -0.50
C GLU A 2 14.60 81.91 -1.07
N SER A 3 15.73 81.92 -1.79
CA SER A 3 16.29 80.74 -2.45
C SER A 3 16.48 79.54 -1.51
N SER A 4 16.72 79.79 -0.22
CA SER A 4 16.80 78.75 0.82
C SER A 4 15.49 77.98 1.00
N LYS A 5 14.34 78.68 1.03
CA LYS A 5 13.02 78.07 1.23
C LYS A 5 12.58 77.27 -0.02
N ARG A 6 12.96 77.71 -1.22
CA ARG A 6 12.64 77.03 -2.48
C ARG A 6 13.23 75.63 -2.55
N ASN A 7 14.47 75.45 -2.11
CA ASN A 7 15.14 74.14 -2.11
C ASN A 7 14.51 73.18 -1.08
N ILE A 8 14.07 73.69 0.07
CA ILE A 8 13.38 72.89 1.09
C ILE A 8 12.04 72.36 0.55
N TYR A 9 11.25 73.19 -0.14
CA TYR A 9 9.98 72.74 -0.73
C TYR A 9 10.18 71.72 -1.87
N ILE A 10 11.24 71.87 -2.67
CA ILE A 10 11.57 70.91 -3.74
C ILE A 10 11.98 69.56 -3.14
N ILE A 11 12.82 69.56 -2.10
CA ILE A 11 13.24 68.33 -1.41
C ILE A 11 12.02 67.65 -0.77
N ALA A 12 11.16 68.41 -0.08
CA ALA A 12 9.94 67.87 0.53
C ALA A 12 8.99 67.25 -0.51
N ALA A 13 8.82 67.89 -1.67
CA ALA A 13 7.97 67.36 -2.75
C ALA A 13 8.55 66.07 -3.36
N ILE A 14 9.87 65.99 -3.55
CA ILE A 14 10.54 64.79 -4.06
C ILE A 14 10.46 63.65 -3.06
N SER A 15 10.69 63.91 -1.77
CA SER A 15 10.54 62.90 -0.71
C SER A 15 9.11 62.38 -0.59
N PHE A 16 8.11 63.25 -0.73
CA PHE A 16 6.71 62.85 -0.71
C PHE A 16 6.36 61.97 -1.93
N LEU A 17 6.86 62.32 -3.12
CA LEU A 17 6.66 61.54 -4.33
C LEU A 17 7.30 60.14 -4.23
N LEU A 18 8.53 60.05 -3.69
CA LEU A 18 9.20 58.78 -3.47
C LEU A 18 8.46 57.90 -2.45
N LEU A 19 7.91 58.51 -1.39
CA LEU A 19 7.12 57.79 -0.40
C LEU A 19 5.81 57.25 -1.00
N ALA A 20 5.14 58.06 -1.83
CA ALA A 20 3.92 57.63 -2.53
C ALA A 20 4.19 56.46 -3.50
N VAL A 21 5.31 56.49 -4.23
CA VAL A 21 5.73 55.40 -5.12
C VAL A 21 6.06 54.12 -4.33
N ALA A 22 6.75 54.24 -3.19
CA ALA A 22 7.07 53.10 -2.33
C ALA A 22 5.82 52.43 -1.76
N ILE A 23 4.84 53.23 -1.32
CA ILE A 23 3.54 52.74 -0.83
C ILE A 23 2.76 52.06 -1.98
N TYR A 24 2.74 52.66 -3.16
CA TYR A 24 2.08 52.08 -4.33
C TYR A 24 2.66 50.71 -4.72
N PHE A 25 4.00 50.57 -4.67
CA PHE A 25 4.67 49.28 -4.92
C PHE A 25 4.36 48.24 -3.83
N LEU A 26 4.23 48.62 -2.56
CA LEU A 26 3.84 47.69 -1.49
C LEU A 26 2.44 47.08 -1.68
N PHE A 27 1.51 47.80 -2.31
CA PHE A 27 0.14 47.29 -2.54
C PHE A 27 -0.01 46.46 -3.83
N ILE A 28 0.81 46.68 -4.87
CA ILE A 28 0.72 45.91 -6.13
C ILE A 28 1.33 44.52 -6.00
N PHE A 29 2.35 44.34 -5.17
CA PHE A 29 3.00 43.05 -4.97
C PHE A 29 2.29 42.14 -3.97
N GLN A 30 1.22 42.60 -3.33
CA GLN A 30 0.29 41.75 -2.57
C GLN A 30 -0.71 41.05 -3.49
N LYS A 31 -0.21 40.35 -4.53
CA LYS A 31 -1.02 39.30 -5.17
C LYS A 31 -1.22 38.23 -4.12
N LYS A 32 -2.40 38.25 -3.50
CA LYS A 32 -2.88 37.15 -2.65
C LYS A 32 -2.60 35.85 -3.41
N PRO A 33 -1.91 34.85 -2.82
CA PRO A 33 -1.82 33.55 -3.45
C PRO A 33 -3.26 33.15 -3.78
N LYS A 34 -3.51 32.80 -5.04
CA LYS A 34 -4.77 32.15 -5.40
C LYS A 34 -4.90 31.00 -4.42
N GLN A 35 -5.83 31.11 -3.48
CA GLN A 35 -6.35 29.95 -2.78
C GLN A 35 -6.87 29.07 -3.92
N LEU A 36 -6.09 28.05 -4.26
CA LEU A 36 -6.64 26.86 -4.88
C LEU A 36 -7.78 26.48 -3.94
N LYS A 37 -9.02 26.68 -4.38
CA LYS A 37 -10.14 26.01 -3.74
C LYS A 37 -9.75 24.54 -3.81
N ALA A 38 -9.46 23.94 -2.66
CA ALA A 38 -9.57 22.50 -2.55
C ALA A 38 -10.97 22.19 -3.07
N GLN A 39 -11.02 21.49 -4.19
CA GLN A 39 -12.25 20.89 -4.65
C GLN A 39 -12.51 19.79 -3.62
N GLU A 40 -13.20 20.15 -2.54
CA GLU A 40 -13.85 19.16 -1.69
C GLU A 40 -14.84 18.45 -2.59
N SER A 41 -14.42 17.31 -3.16
CA SER A 41 -15.36 16.35 -3.71
C SER A 41 -16.20 15.89 -2.53
N SER A 42 -17.43 16.40 -2.44
CA SER A 42 -18.47 15.87 -1.56
C SER A 42 -18.96 14.50 -2.07
N GLY A 43 -18.04 13.68 -2.58
CA GLY A 43 -18.35 12.37 -3.13
C GLY A 43 -18.83 11.44 -2.04
N GLU A 44 -19.74 10.55 -2.42
CA GLU A 44 -20.16 9.43 -1.56
C GLU A 44 -18.96 8.49 -1.38
N VAL A 45 -18.64 8.16 -0.13
CA VAL A 45 -17.60 7.18 0.21
C VAL A 45 -18.30 5.89 0.60
N GLU A 46 -18.06 4.85 -0.20
CA GLU A 46 -18.59 3.51 -0.01
C GLU A 46 -17.49 2.53 0.37
N GLU A 47 -17.87 1.40 0.97
CA GLU A 47 -16.94 0.30 1.23
C GLU A 47 -16.66 -0.48 -0.05
N LEU A 48 -15.39 -0.86 -0.27
CA LEU A 48 -15.02 -1.71 -1.40
C LEU A 48 -15.72 -3.10 -1.40
N SER A 49 -16.26 -3.50 -0.24
CA SER A 49 -17.06 -4.72 -0.09
C SER A 49 -18.26 -4.79 -1.05
N GLN A 50 -18.76 -3.64 -1.50
CA GLN A 50 -19.88 -3.52 -2.44
C GLN A 50 -19.52 -3.79 -3.91
N ILE A 51 -18.23 -3.75 -4.25
CA ILE A 51 -17.72 -4.03 -5.60
C ILE A 51 -17.43 -5.53 -5.73
N ASP A 52 -17.85 -6.14 -6.84
CA ASP A 52 -17.52 -7.54 -7.14
C ASP A 52 -16.00 -7.77 -7.09
N LEU A 53 -15.60 -8.89 -6.49
CA LEU A 53 -14.18 -9.23 -6.27
C LEU A 53 -13.34 -9.20 -7.55
N THR A 54 -13.95 -9.48 -8.70
CA THR A 54 -13.28 -9.52 -10.01
C THR A 54 -12.99 -8.14 -10.60
N MET A 55 -13.72 -7.11 -10.15
CA MET A 55 -13.46 -5.72 -10.54
C MET A 55 -12.45 -5.05 -9.61
N ARG A 56 -12.17 -5.63 -8.43
CA ARG A 56 -11.24 -5.06 -7.47
C ARG A 56 -9.80 -5.18 -7.99
N PRO A 57 -8.95 -4.15 -7.79
CA PRO A 57 -7.55 -4.23 -8.20
C PRO A 57 -6.83 -5.33 -7.44
N TYR A 58 -5.91 -6.00 -8.13
CA TYR A 58 -5.03 -6.98 -7.52
C TYR A 58 -3.76 -6.30 -7.03
N VAL A 59 -3.56 -6.29 -5.70
CA VAL A 59 -2.42 -5.61 -5.07
C VAL A 59 -1.44 -6.62 -4.48
N THR A 60 -0.16 -6.41 -4.75
CA THR A 60 0.93 -7.18 -4.13
C THR A 60 1.93 -6.26 -3.45
N LEU A 61 2.47 -6.69 -2.31
CA LEU A 61 3.50 -5.98 -1.55
C LEU A 61 4.72 -6.89 -1.42
N THR A 62 5.74 -6.70 -2.27
CA THR A 62 6.93 -7.56 -2.27
C THR A 62 8.09 -6.85 -1.57
N PRO A 63 8.66 -7.39 -0.48
CA PRO A 63 9.81 -6.77 0.17
C PRO A 63 11.06 -6.93 -0.69
N THR A 64 12.00 -5.99 -0.63
CA THR A 64 13.34 -6.19 -1.19
C THR A 64 14.12 -7.24 -0.40
N SER A 65 15.18 -7.79 -0.98
CA SER A 65 16.00 -8.84 -0.33
C SER A 65 16.65 -8.38 0.99
N ASP A 66 16.84 -7.07 1.17
CA ASP A 66 17.35 -6.46 2.41
C ASP A 66 16.22 -6.02 3.37
N GLY A 67 14.96 -6.10 2.96
CA GLY A 67 13.79 -5.69 3.74
C GLY A 67 13.63 -4.17 3.89
N ALA A 68 14.45 -3.39 3.18
CA ALA A 68 14.44 -1.93 3.30
C ALA A 68 13.32 -1.27 2.50
N GLU A 69 12.82 -1.90 1.44
CA GLU A 69 11.75 -1.36 0.61
C GLU A 69 10.64 -2.36 0.40
N ILE A 70 9.46 -1.83 0.11
CA ILE A 70 8.31 -2.59 -0.39
C ILE A 70 8.07 -2.15 -1.82
N ILE A 71 8.03 -3.12 -2.72
CA ILE A 71 7.58 -2.95 -4.08
C ILE A 71 6.08 -3.20 -4.09
N ILE A 72 5.30 -2.12 -4.21
CA ILE A 72 3.88 -2.22 -4.47
C ILE A 72 3.66 -2.45 -5.96
N SER A 73 2.76 -3.38 -6.30
CA SER A 73 2.27 -3.61 -7.65
C SER A 73 0.75 -3.64 -7.63
N ILE A 74 0.12 -2.96 -8.58
CA ILE A 74 -1.35 -2.90 -8.72
C ILE A 74 -1.69 -3.29 -10.16
N GLU A 75 -2.57 -4.27 -10.31
CA GLU A 75 -3.06 -4.80 -11.58
C GLU A 75 -4.60 -4.80 -11.59
N THR A 76 -5.22 -5.05 -12.75
CA THR A 76 -6.69 -5.05 -12.90
C THR A 76 -7.32 -3.70 -12.49
N MET A 77 -6.77 -2.60 -13.00
CA MET A 77 -7.15 -1.24 -12.59
C MET A 77 -8.24 -0.59 -13.47
N ALA A 78 -8.58 -1.22 -14.60
CA ALA A 78 -9.34 -0.60 -15.67
C ALA A 78 -10.80 -0.24 -15.31
N ASP A 79 -11.34 -0.81 -14.23
CA ASP A 79 -12.70 -0.53 -13.75
C ASP A 79 -12.82 0.80 -12.97
N PHE A 80 -11.70 1.47 -12.69
CA PHE A 80 -11.62 2.71 -11.92
C PHE A 80 -10.98 3.85 -12.71
N ASP A 81 -11.47 5.06 -12.49
CA ASP A 81 -10.98 6.28 -13.13
C ASP A 81 -9.70 6.80 -12.48
N ARG A 82 -9.58 6.61 -11.17
CA ARG A 82 -8.42 6.99 -10.37
C ARG A 82 -8.22 6.02 -9.21
N ILE A 83 -6.97 5.75 -8.89
CA ILE A 83 -6.57 4.95 -7.73
C ILE A 83 -5.54 5.74 -6.95
N GLU A 84 -5.74 5.83 -5.64
CA GLU A 84 -4.78 6.37 -4.70
C GLU A 84 -4.55 5.36 -3.58
N TYR A 85 -3.39 5.44 -2.92
CA TYR A 85 -3.11 4.60 -1.77
C TYR A 85 -2.29 5.31 -0.71
N GLU A 86 -2.44 4.83 0.52
CA GLU A 86 -1.59 5.13 1.66
C GLU A 86 -1.04 3.83 2.24
N LEU A 87 0.28 3.69 2.26
CA LEU A 87 0.97 2.59 2.94
C LEU A 87 1.56 3.12 4.24
N THR A 88 1.08 2.65 5.38
CA THR A 88 1.54 3.10 6.70
C THR A 88 2.06 1.94 7.55
N TYR A 89 2.92 2.25 8.52
CA TYR A 89 3.49 1.29 9.46
C TYR A 89 3.99 1.99 10.73
N LEU A 90 4.21 1.21 11.78
CA LEU A 90 4.96 1.64 12.97
C LEU A 90 6.42 1.18 12.85
N ALA A 91 7.35 2.02 13.33
CA ALA A 91 8.77 1.71 13.42
C ALA A 91 9.36 2.18 14.74
N ASP A 92 10.52 1.65 15.12
CA ASP A 92 11.26 2.10 16.29
C ASP A 92 11.63 3.59 16.17
N ASN A 93 11.38 4.36 17.24
CA ASN A 93 11.80 5.75 17.31
C ASN A 93 13.33 5.82 17.48
N PRO A 94 14.07 6.45 16.54
CA PRO A 94 15.53 6.53 16.64
C PRO A 94 16.02 7.43 17.78
N THR A 95 15.17 8.32 18.32
CA THR A 95 15.52 9.23 19.42
C THR A 95 14.99 8.79 20.79
N GLU A 96 14.00 7.90 20.84
CA GLU A 96 13.33 7.49 22.08
C GLU A 96 13.18 5.96 22.16
N THR A 97 14.07 5.32 22.92
CA THR A 97 14.09 3.86 23.10
C THR A 97 12.76 3.32 23.63
N GLY A 98 12.21 2.30 22.98
CA GLY A 98 10.96 1.65 23.38
C GLY A 98 9.70 2.33 22.87
N GLN A 99 9.80 3.47 22.17
CA GLN A 99 8.67 4.10 21.51
C GLN A 99 8.60 3.75 20.02
N LYS A 100 7.37 3.76 19.50
CA LYS A 100 7.09 3.60 18.07
C LYS A 100 6.67 4.93 17.46
N ILE A 101 7.04 5.15 16.21
CA ILE A 101 6.58 6.27 15.38
C ILE A 101 5.85 5.74 14.16
N GLN A 102 4.75 6.39 13.80
CA GLN A 102 4.04 6.10 12.56
C GLN A 102 4.76 6.74 11.38
N ARG A 103 4.93 5.96 10.31
CA ARG A 103 5.52 6.37 9.04
C ARG A 103 4.70 5.82 7.90
N GLY A 104 4.97 6.29 6.69
CA GLY A 104 4.27 5.81 5.50
C GLY A 104 4.65 6.55 4.23
N ALA A 105 4.00 6.13 3.14
CA ALA A 105 4.10 6.75 1.84
C ALA A 105 2.75 6.71 1.14
N THR A 106 2.49 7.69 0.28
CA THR A 106 1.28 7.74 -0.53
C THR A 106 1.60 7.65 -2.02
N GLY A 107 0.64 7.19 -2.80
CA GLY A 107 0.68 7.24 -4.27
C GLY A 107 -0.63 7.78 -4.81
N THR A 108 -0.54 8.81 -5.65
CA THR A 108 -1.68 9.49 -6.27
C THR A 108 -1.54 9.59 -7.80
N ASP A 109 -0.40 9.13 -8.34
CA ASP A 109 0.01 9.23 -9.74
C ASP A 109 -0.23 7.92 -10.52
N ILE A 110 -1.21 7.10 -10.09
CA ILE A 110 -1.49 5.82 -10.73
C ILE A 110 -2.31 6.04 -12.00
N ASN A 111 -1.74 5.63 -13.14
CA ASN A 111 -2.44 5.60 -14.41
C ASN A 111 -3.23 4.29 -14.54
N THR A 112 -4.55 4.34 -14.33
CA THR A 112 -5.44 3.17 -14.36
C THR A 112 -5.59 2.54 -15.75
N LYS A 113 -5.11 3.22 -16.80
CA LYS A 113 -5.08 2.70 -18.18
C LYS A 113 -3.91 1.75 -18.43
N ASP A 114 -2.89 1.79 -17.58
CA ASP A 114 -1.77 0.85 -17.68
C ASP A 114 -2.21 -0.53 -17.17
N GLN A 115 -1.67 -1.59 -17.76
CA GLN A 115 -1.98 -2.95 -17.29
C GLN A 115 -1.49 -3.20 -15.86
N LYS A 116 -0.41 -2.50 -15.47
CA LYS A 116 0.28 -2.71 -14.20
C LYS A 116 0.97 -1.43 -13.76
N TYR A 117 0.71 -1.03 -12.53
CA TYR A 117 1.46 -0.01 -11.81
C TYR A 117 2.48 -0.69 -10.89
N LYS A 118 3.68 -0.12 -10.77
CA LYS A 118 4.73 -0.64 -9.88
C LYS A 118 5.58 0.51 -9.32
N LYS A 119 5.79 0.55 -8.01
CA LYS A 119 6.62 1.56 -7.34
C LYS A 119 7.36 0.93 -6.16
N SER A 120 8.62 1.34 -5.96
CA SER A 120 9.38 0.98 -4.76
C SER A 120 9.18 2.04 -3.68
N ILE A 121 8.92 1.60 -2.46
CA ILE A 121 8.65 2.44 -1.29
C ILE A 121 9.70 2.09 -0.23
N LEU A 122 10.59 3.04 0.07
CA LEU A 122 11.54 2.91 1.17
C LEU A 122 10.79 2.94 2.51
N LEU A 123 11.00 1.90 3.33
CA LEU A 123 10.61 1.89 4.73
C LEU A 123 11.67 2.66 5.53
N GLY A 124 11.59 3.98 5.51
CA GLY A 124 12.61 4.83 6.11
C GLY A 124 12.62 6.23 5.54
N THR A 125 13.81 6.84 5.59
CA THR A 125 14.03 8.17 5.00
C THR A 125 15.19 8.13 4.01
N ALA A 126 15.09 8.95 2.98
CA ALA A 126 16.18 9.21 2.05
C ALA A 126 16.43 10.72 2.01
N SER A 127 17.66 11.14 2.31
CA SER A 127 18.06 12.55 2.24
C SER A 127 19.44 12.66 1.61
N ARG A 128 19.57 13.51 0.58
CA ARG A 128 20.83 13.76 -0.13
C ARG A 128 21.54 12.49 -0.60
N GLY A 129 20.79 11.48 -1.02
CA GLY A 129 21.31 10.20 -1.50
C GLY A 129 21.69 9.20 -0.40
N VAL A 130 21.58 9.56 0.88
CA VAL A 130 21.76 8.63 2.00
C VAL A 130 20.40 8.05 2.38
N ARG A 131 20.32 6.71 2.38
CA ARG A 131 19.14 5.94 2.80
C ARG A 131 19.32 5.49 4.24
N SER A 132 18.28 5.69 5.05
CA SER A 132 18.21 5.26 6.43
C SER A 132 16.93 4.43 6.62
N PRO A 133 17.00 3.09 6.40
CA PRO A 133 15.88 2.20 6.63
C PRO A 133 15.50 2.14 8.10
N ASP A 134 14.20 2.04 8.36
CA ASP A 134 13.65 1.89 9.69
C ASP A 134 13.86 0.46 10.23
N LYS A 135 13.72 0.31 11.55
CA LYS A 135 13.81 -0.98 12.26
C LYS A 135 12.54 -1.22 13.07
N GLY A 136 12.33 -2.49 13.43
CA GLY A 136 11.19 -2.88 14.25
C GLY A 136 9.86 -2.55 13.60
N ILE A 137 9.75 -2.75 12.28
CA ILE A 137 8.55 -2.45 11.50
C ILE A 137 7.41 -3.37 11.95
N THR A 138 6.29 -2.78 12.36
CA THR A 138 5.07 -3.48 12.78
C THR A 138 3.84 -2.73 12.29
N ASP A 139 2.66 -3.35 12.46
CA ASP A 139 1.35 -2.71 12.27
C ASP A 139 1.17 -2.07 10.88
N GLY A 140 1.73 -2.73 9.86
CA GLY A 140 1.55 -2.34 8.47
C GLY A 140 0.08 -2.28 8.09
N LYS A 141 -0.33 -1.17 7.46
CA LYS A 141 -1.65 -0.95 6.88
C LYS A 141 -1.54 -0.40 5.46
N LEU A 142 -2.40 -0.87 4.57
CA LEU A 142 -2.61 -0.34 3.23
C LEU A 142 -4.04 0.17 3.14
N THR A 143 -4.20 1.47 2.88
CA THR A 143 -5.48 2.08 2.57
C THR A 143 -5.52 2.37 1.08
N MET A 144 -6.54 1.88 0.38
CA MET A 144 -6.79 2.14 -1.04
C MET A 144 -8.02 3.03 -1.19
N HIS A 145 -7.92 4.02 -2.06
CA HIS A 145 -9.02 4.89 -2.48
C HIS A 145 -9.24 4.69 -3.99
N LEU A 146 -10.39 4.14 -4.35
CA LEU A 146 -10.72 3.74 -5.72
C LEU A 146 -11.91 4.57 -6.22
N PHE A 147 -11.70 5.38 -7.25
CA PHE A 147 -12.72 6.31 -7.73
C PHE A 147 -13.36 5.81 -9.01
N LYS A 148 -14.70 5.83 -9.07
CA LYS A 148 -15.50 5.53 -10.27
C LYS A 148 -16.60 6.58 -10.41
N GLY A 149 -16.44 7.48 -11.36
CA GLY A 149 -17.20 8.72 -11.43
C GLY A 149 -16.96 9.58 -10.18
N GLU A 150 -18.03 9.96 -9.50
CA GLU A 150 -17.99 10.77 -8.28
C GLU A 150 -17.95 9.93 -6.99
N THR A 151 -18.06 8.60 -7.09
CA THR A 151 -18.05 7.68 -5.94
C THR A 151 -16.64 7.23 -5.62
N GLU A 152 -16.29 7.26 -4.35
CA GLU A 152 -15.06 6.71 -3.81
C GLU A 152 -15.35 5.38 -3.10
N PHE A 153 -14.59 4.34 -3.44
CA PHE A 153 -14.60 3.06 -2.75
C PHE A 153 -13.31 2.91 -1.94
N GLN A 154 -13.45 2.78 -0.62
CA GLN A 154 -12.30 2.65 0.27
C GLN A 154 -12.11 1.19 0.72
N SER A 155 -10.84 0.78 0.82
CA SER A 155 -10.44 -0.49 1.44
C SER A 155 -9.27 -0.26 2.38
N GLU A 156 -9.33 -0.84 3.58
CA GLU A 156 -8.20 -0.91 4.51
C GLU A 156 -7.81 -2.36 4.74
N THR A 157 -6.55 -2.69 4.45
CA THR A 157 -6.00 -4.01 4.70
C THR A 157 -4.72 -3.93 5.50
N PHE A 158 -4.37 -5.03 6.18
CA PHE A 158 -3.16 -5.11 6.97
C PHE A 158 -2.09 -5.91 6.24
N TRP A 159 -0.83 -5.57 6.54
CA TRP A 159 0.32 -6.31 6.05
C TRP A 159 1.36 -6.50 7.14
N ASP A 160 2.01 -7.66 7.15
CA ASP A 160 2.99 -8.06 8.15
C ASP A 160 4.32 -8.36 7.48
N LEU A 161 5.39 -7.65 7.86
CA LEU A 161 6.75 -7.90 7.39
C LEU A 161 7.48 -8.80 8.40
N VAL A 162 7.85 -9.99 7.96
CA VAL A 162 8.50 -11.00 8.80
C VAL A 162 9.83 -11.42 8.18
N LYS A 163 10.82 -11.67 9.04
CA LYS A 163 12.09 -12.28 8.64
C LYS A 163 12.06 -13.76 8.98
N ILE A 164 12.21 -14.62 7.97
CA ILE A 164 12.33 -16.07 8.12
C ILE A 164 13.75 -16.52 7.80
N GLY A 165 14.12 -17.73 8.19
CA GLY A 165 15.50 -18.21 8.10
C GLY A 165 15.64 -19.71 7.88
N THR A 166 16.83 -20.21 8.21
CA THR A 166 17.25 -21.61 7.98
C THR A 166 16.71 -22.60 9.01
N ARG A 167 15.73 -22.18 9.81
CA ARG A 167 15.02 -23.02 10.78
C ARG A 167 13.55 -23.00 10.42
N THR A 168 12.84 -24.05 10.82
CA THR A 168 11.39 -24.06 10.71
C THR A 168 10.81 -22.84 11.42
N SER A 169 9.83 -22.23 10.78
CA SER A 169 9.17 -21.03 11.29
C SER A 169 7.69 -21.14 10.97
N THR A 170 6.86 -20.56 11.83
CA THR A 170 5.45 -20.36 11.52
C THR A 170 5.29 -18.94 11.04
N LEU A 171 4.71 -18.80 9.85
CA LEU A 171 4.21 -17.53 9.36
C LEU A 171 2.71 -17.50 9.60
N GLU A 172 2.20 -16.45 10.23
CA GLU A 172 0.78 -16.27 10.48
C GLU A 172 0.47 -14.80 10.28
N ASP A 173 -0.64 -14.49 9.59
CA ASP A 173 -1.09 -13.10 9.52
C ASP A 173 -1.69 -12.68 10.86
N ARG A 174 -1.69 -11.38 11.15
CA ARG A 174 -2.19 -10.88 12.44
C ARG A 174 -3.64 -11.26 12.79
N ALA A 175 -4.46 -11.59 11.79
CA ALA A 175 -5.85 -11.98 11.99
C ALA A 175 -6.04 -13.50 12.11
N GLY A 176 -4.98 -14.30 11.93
CA GLY A 176 -5.05 -15.77 11.96
C GLY A 176 -5.91 -16.35 10.85
N ASN A 177 -5.99 -15.67 9.71
CA ASN A 177 -6.69 -16.15 8.52
C ASN A 177 -5.82 -17.10 7.69
N ILE A 178 -4.50 -16.92 7.70
CA ILE A 178 -3.54 -17.82 7.09
C ILE A 178 -2.44 -18.19 8.08
N LYS A 179 -2.06 -19.47 8.05
CA LYS A 179 -0.89 -19.99 8.73
C LYS A 179 -0.06 -20.79 7.73
N ILE A 180 1.24 -20.56 7.67
CA ILE A 180 2.17 -21.40 6.94
C ILE A 180 3.15 -22.00 7.94
N GLU A 181 3.13 -23.32 8.05
CA GLU A 181 4.17 -24.08 8.73
C GLU A 181 5.33 -24.20 7.75
N ALA A 182 6.17 -23.16 7.77
CA ALA A 182 7.21 -22.99 6.79
C ALA A 182 8.34 -23.98 7.06
N GLY A 183 8.69 -24.71 6.01
CA GLY A 183 9.81 -25.62 5.98
C GLY A 183 11.15 -24.91 6.15
N VAL A 184 12.23 -25.66 5.98
CA VAL A 184 13.57 -25.08 6.06
C VAL A 184 13.87 -24.32 4.77
N PHE A 185 14.42 -23.11 4.92
CA PHE A 185 14.93 -22.31 3.81
C PHE A 185 16.45 -22.39 3.74
N ASN A 186 17.02 -22.19 2.55
CA ASN A 186 18.48 -22.21 2.38
C ASN A 186 19.19 -20.96 2.94
N LYS A 187 18.47 -19.86 3.15
CA LYS A 187 18.96 -18.60 3.71
C LYS A 187 17.81 -17.84 4.38
N GLU A 188 18.12 -16.65 4.89
CA GLU A 188 17.11 -15.73 5.41
C GLU A 188 16.36 -15.00 4.29
N TYR A 189 15.06 -14.79 4.50
CA TYR A 189 14.19 -14.05 3.60
C TYR A 189 13.33 -13.07 4.37
N TRP A 190 13.07 -11.92 3.76
CA TRP A 190 11.99 -11.04 4.16
C TRP A 190 10.72 -11.46 3.44
N VAL A 191 9.62 -11.56 4.18
CA VAL A 191 8.33 -12.03 3.69
C VAL A 191 7.27 -11.03 4.12
N ILE A 192 6.37 -10.69 3.20
CA ILE A 192 5.16 -9.94 3.52
C ILE A 192 3.95 -10.86 3.40
N LEU A 193 3.10 -10.88 4.42
CA LEU A 193 1.75 -11.42 4.36
C LEU A 193 0.78 -10.24 4.23
N ALA A 194 -0.08 -10.24 3.22
CA ALA A 194 -1.05 -9.15 3.02
C ALA A 194 -2.28 -9.62 2.25
N ASP A 195 -3.44 -9.00 2.53
CA ASP A 195 -4.62 -9.12 1.68
C ASP A 195 -4.34 -8.43 0.33
N THR A 196 -4.70 -9.11 -0.75
CA THR A 196 -4.50 -8.67 -2.13
C THR A 196 -5.64 -7.83 -2.69
N ILE A 197 -6.71 -7.64 -1.90
CA ILE A 197 -7.91 -6.82 -2.16
C ILE A 197 -8.81 -7.41 -3.26
N GLY A 198 -8.23 -7.67 -4.42
CA GLY A 198 -8.85 -8.32 -5.57
C GLY A 198 -8.20 -9.65 -5.92
N LEU A 199 -8.54 -10.17 -7.10
CA LEU A 199 -7.95 -11.39 -7.65
C LEU A 199 -7.02 -11.07 -8.82
N PRO A 200 -5.89 -11.78 -8.98
CA PRO A 200 -5.17 -11.78 -10.24
C PRO A 200 -6.08 -12.34 -11.35
N ALA A 201 -5.86 -11.84 -12.57
CA ALA A 201 -6.63 -12.26 -13.73
C ALA A 201 -6.50 -13.77 -14.02
N SER A 202 -7.34 -14.28 -14.93
CA SER A 202 -7.27 -15.65 -15.47
C SER A 202 -7.48 -16.78 -14.46
N PHE A 203 -8.40 -16.62 -13.51
CA PHE A 203 -8.85 -17.69 -12.62
C PHE A 203 -9.86 -18.63 -13.31
N THR A 204 -9.91 -19.89 -12.86
CA THR A 204 -10.80 -20.93 -13.42
C THR A 204 -11.91 -21.36 -12.45
N PHE A 205 -12.02 -20.71 -11.30
CA PHE A 205 -13.00 -21.00 -10.26
C PHE A 205 -14.08 -19.92 -10.21
N ASP A 206 -15.21 -20.21 -9.55
CA ASP A 206 -16.27 -19.22 -9.37
C ASP A 206 -15.85 -18.16 -8.34
N SER A 207 -15.59 -16.95 -8.80
CA SER A 207 -15.23 -15.80 -7.95
C SER A 207 -16.25 -15.49 -6.84
N LYS A 208 -17.52 -15.87 -7.01
CA LYS A 208 -18.57 -15.65 -6.00
C LYS A 208 -18.49 -16.64 -4.84
N LYS A 209 -17.78 -17.76 -5.02
CA LYS A 209 -17.53 -18.78 -4.01
C LYS A 209 -16.19 -18.58 -3.27
N VAL A 210 -15.46 -17.52 -3.58
CA VAL A 210 -14.21 -17.18 -2.89
C VAL A 210 -14.52 -16.71 -1.48
N GLN A 211 -13.86 -17.32 -0.51
CA GLN A 211 -13.92 -16.93 0.88
C GLN A 211 -12.80 -15.92 1.15
N LEU A 212 -13.19 -14.70 1.53
CA LEU A 212 -12.26 -13.61 1.82
C LEU A 212 -11.63 -13.76 3.23
N PRO A 213 -10.42 -13.22 3.43
CA PRO A 213 -9.59 -12.47 2.47
C PRO A 213 -8.80 -13.37 1.50
N VAL A 214 -8.36 -12.79 0.37
CA VAL A 214 -7.39 -13.43 -0.55
C VAL A 214 -6.00 -12.99 -0.13
N ILE A 215 -5.19 -13.90 0.40
CA ILE A 215 -3.94 -13.55 1.07
C ILE A 215 -2.75 -13.88 0.19
N GLY A 216 -1.90 -12.89 -0.01
CA GLY A 216 -0.60 -13.02 -0.65
C GLY A 216 0.50 -13.23 0.36
N VAL A 217 1.41 -14.15 0.04
CA VAL A 217 2.69 -14.31 0.74
C VAL A 217 3.79 -13.98 -0.25
N PHE A 218 4.54 -12.92 0.04
CA PHE A 218 5.41 -12.28 -0.93
C PHE A 218 6.85 -12.25 -0.44
N SER A 219 7.78 -12.70 -1.29
CA SER A 219 9.22 -12.60 -1.06
C SER A 219 9.96 -12.61 -2.40
N VAL A 220 11.19 -12.09 -2.41
CA VAL A 220 12.04 -12.13 -3.60
C VAL A 220 12.71 -13.49 -3.69
N ALA A 221 12.26 -14.29 -4.66
CA ALA A 221 12.82 -15.59 -5.04
C ALA A 221 13.10 -16.52 -3.83
N PRO A 222 12.07 -16.89 -3.05
CA PRO A 222 12.23 -17.81 -1.93
C PRO A 222 12.57 -19.22 -2.45
N GLU A 223 13.59 -19.83 -1.86
CA GLU A 223 13.99 -21.21 -2.17
C GLU A 223 13.70 -22.13 -0.98
N PHE A 224 12.71 -23.00 -1.18
CA PHE A 224 12.26 -24.00 -0.20
C PHE A 224 13.15 -25.23 -0.30
N THR A 225 13.71 -25.68 0.84
CA THR A 225 14.45 -26.96 0.87
C THR A 225 13.53 -28.16 1.15
N THR A 226 12.37 -27.90 1.77
CA THR A 226 11.32 -28.87 2.06
C THR A 226 9.96 -28.27 1.72
N ASN A 227 8.95 -29.11 1.48
CA ASN A 227 7.57 -28.65 1.36
C ASN A 227 7.16 -27.94 2.66
N SER A 228 6.22 -27.01 2.54
CA SER A 228 5.55 -26.35 3.67
C SER A 228 4.06 -26.62 3.62
N GLU A 229 3.37 -26.50 4.74
CA GLU A 229 1.91 -26.58 4.77
C GLU A 229 1.32 -25.17 4.89
N VAL A 230 0.35 -24.85 4.03
CA VAL A 230 -0.50 -23.67 4.20
C VAL A 230 -1.84 -24.10 4.78
N SER A 231 -2.36 -23.34 5.73
CA SER A 231 -3.69 -23.50 6.31
C SER A 231 -4.43 -22.17 6.27
N ILE A 232 -5.65 -22.17 5.76
CA ILE A 232 -6.50 -20.98 5.60
C ILE A 232 -7.78 -21.20 6.37
N LYS A 233 -8.12 -20.23 7.22
CA LYS A 233 -9.40 -20.20 7.93
C LYS A 233 -10.53 -19.87 6.96
N VAL A 234 -11.62 -20.61 7.07
CA VAL A 234 -12.78 -20.52 6.18
C VAL A 234 -14.04 -20.22 7.00
N THR A 235 -14.99 -19.52 6.40
CA THR A 235 -16.25 -19.15 7.04
C THR A 235 -17.36 -20.17 6.76
N SER A 236 -17.33 -20.82 5.60
CA SER A 236 -18.31 -21.82 5.19
C SER A 236 -17.77 -23.24 5.30
N SER A 237 -18.68 -24.21 5.45
CA SER A 237 -18.36 -25.65 5.54
C SER A 237 -18.59 -26.41 4.23
N ASP A 238 -18.69 -25.69 3.12
CA ASP A 238 -18.99 -26.22 1.79
C ASP A 238 -17.73 -26.77 1.09
N ASP A 239 -17.05 -27.69 1.78
CA ASP A 239 -15.84 -28.40 1.35
C ASP A 239 -14.83 -27.55 0.56
N PRO A 240 -14.30 -26.46 1.15
CA PRO A 240 -13.47 -25.50 0.45
C PRO A 240 -12.18 -26.10 -0.08
N GLN A 241 -11.70 -25.52 -1.18
CA GLN A 241 -10.45 -25.90 -1.85
C GLN A 241 -9.51 -24.70 -1.95
N ILE A 242 -8.20 -24.93 -1.78
CA ILE A 242 -7.19 -23.89 -1.93
C ILE A 242 -6.76 -23.80 -3.39
N TYR A 243 -6.76 -22.58 -3.90
CA TYR A 243 -6.11 -22.22 -5.15
C TYR A 243 -4.91 -21.33 -4.84
N ALA A 244 -3.79 -21.59 -5.52
CA ALA A 244 -2.55 -20.82 -5.39
C ALA A 244 -2.20 -20.18 -6.74
N TYR A 245 -1.97 -18.87 -6.74
CA TYR A 245 -1.49 -18.12 -7.89
C TYR A 245 0.03 -17.97 -7.82
N SER A 246 0.73 -18.59 -8.76
CA SER A 246 2.17 -18.43 -8.93
C SER A 246 2.47 -17.10 -9.60
N HIS A 247 3.19 -16.22 -8.91
CA HIS A 247 3.63 -14.94 -9.46
C HIS A 247 4.67 -15.09 -10.58
N THR A 248 5.47 -16.16 -10.53
CA THR A 248 6.50 -16.45 -11.53
C THR A 248 5.86 -16.95 -12.82
N GLU A 249 4.85 -17.80 -12.71
CA GLU A 249 4.17 -18.41 -13.87
C GLU A 249 2.92 -17.65 -14.31
N SER A 250 2.47 -16.68 -13.51
CA SER A 250 1.22 -15.93 -13.69
C SER A 250 0.01 -16.86 -13.89
N LYS A 251 -0.10 -17.89 -13.06
CA LYS A 251 -1.08 -18.96 -13.23
C LYS A 251 -1.64 -19.46 -11.90
N TRP A 252 -2.94 -19.72 -11.90
CA TRP A 252 -3.63 -20.43 -10.83
C TRP A 252 -3.46 -21.94 -10.91
N GLN A 253 -3.24 -22.56 -9.75
CA GLN A 253 -3.24 -23.99 -9.57
C GLN A 253 -4.17 -24.36 -8.42
N LYS A 254 -5.05 -25.34 -8.65
CA LYS A 254 -5.80 -26.00 -7.58
C LYS A 254 -4.83 -26.88 -6.78
N LEU A 255 -4.80 -26.73 -5.46
CA LEU A 255 -3.99 -27.56 -4.58
C LEU A 255 -4.79 -28.77 -4.08
N ASP A 256 -4.10 -29.86 -3.79
CA ASP A 256 -4.69 -31.01 -3.09
C ASP A 256 -4.96 -30.59 -1.63
N SER A 257 -6.22 -30.32 -1.34
CA SER A 257 -6.64 -29.60 -0.13
C SER A 257 -7.39 -30.51 0.82
N THR A 258 -7.09 -30.43 2.12
CA THR A 258 -7.79 -31.15 3.18
C THR A 258 -8.60 -30.17 4.03
N PHE A 259 -9.93 -30.33 4.06
CA PHE A 259 -10.81 -29.52 4.89
C PHE A 259 -11.01 -30.13 6.28
N ASN A 260 -10.75 -29.34 7.33
CA ASN A 260 -11.06 -29.66 8.72
C ASN A 260 -12.27 -28.84 9.19
N SER A 261 -13.45 -29.48 9.22
CA SER A 261 -14.70 -28.83 9.60
C SER A 261 -14.74 -28.36 11.06
N SER A 262 -14.09 -29.10 11.97
CA SER A 262 -14.02 -28.74 13.39
C SER A 262 -13.20 -27.46 13.63
N LEU A 263 -12.12 -27.27 12.86
CA LEU A 263 -11.27 -26.08 12.94
C LEU A 263 -11.71 -24.96 12.00
N LYS A 264 -12.67 -25.24 11.10
CA LYS A 264 -13.05 -24.36 9.99
C LYS A 264 -11.81 -23.86 9.24
N SER A 265 -10.96 -24.81 8.85
CA SER A 265 -9.72 -24.53 8.13
C SER A 265 -9.53 -25.51 6.98
N VAL A 266 -8.96 -25.05 5.88
CA VAL A 266 -8.50 -25.90 4.77
C VAL A 266 -6.98 -25.81 4.70
N SER A 267 -6.29 -26.94 4.50
CA SER A 267 -4.84 -26.98 4.37
C SER A 267 -4.37 -27.68 3.10
N ALA A 268 -3.15 -27.36 2.65
CA ALA A 268 -2.50 -28.00 1.52
C ALA A 268 -0.97 -27.88 1.61
N GLU A 269 -0.24 -28.77 0.93
CA GLU A 269 1.20 -28.64 0.76
C GLU A 269 1.55 -27.61 -0.33
N ILE A 270 2.60 -26.82 -0.08
CA ILE A 270 3.14 -25.81 -0.99
C ILE A 270 4.66 -25.95 -1.14
N LYS A 271 5.17 -25.54 -2.31
CA LYS A 271 6.60 -25.52 -2.64
C LYS A 271 7.12 -24.13 -2.99
N SER A 272 6.24 -23.13 -2.96
CA SER A 272 6.54 -21.74 -3.22
C SER A 272 5.55 -20.86 -2.48
N PHE A 273 5.94 -19.64 -2.15
CA PHE A 273 4.97 -18.62 -1.79
C PHE A 273 4.14 -18.20 -3.01
N ALA A 274 2.91 -17.77 -2.75
CA ALA A 274 1.90 -17.48 -3.76
C ALA A 274 0.82 -16.54 -3.17
N THR A 275 -0.13 -16.14 -4.02
CA THR A 275 -1.44 -15.66 -3.55
C THR A 275 -2.39 -16.83 -3.39
N PHE A 276 -3.05 -16.93 -2.25
CA PHE A 276 -3.94 -18.04 -1.91
C PHE A 276 -5.39 -17.57 -1.80
N ALA A 277 -6.29 -18.34 -2.40
CA ALA A 277 -7.73 -18.18 -2.28
C ALA A 277 -8.38 -19.49 -1.84
N ALA A 278 -9.20 -19.45 -0.81
CA ALA A 278 -10.08 -20.57 -0.44
C ALA A 278 -11.42 -20.43 -1.17
N VAL A 279 -11.86 -21.47 -1.86
CA VAL A 279 -13.06 -21.43 -2.70
C VAL A 279 -13.99 -22.58 -2.37
N SER A 280 -15.23 -22.27 -1.97
CA SER A 280 -16.27 -23.28 -1.72
C SER A 280 -16.62 -24.04 -2.99
N GLN A 281 -16.98 -25.32 -2.87
CA GLN A 281 -17.34 -26.16 -4.03
C GLN A 281 -18.83 -26.09 -4.38
#